data_AF-A0A7V3FWF1-F1
#
_entry.id   AF-A0A7V3FWF1-F1
#
_cell.length_a   1.000
_cell.length_b   1.000
_cell.length_c   1.000
_cell.angle_alpha   90.00
_cell.angle_beta   90.00
_cell.angle_gamma   90.00
#
_symmetry.space_group_name_H-M   'P 1'
#
loop_
_entity.id
_entity.type
_entity.pdbx_description
1 polymer ?
#
loop_
_entity_poly.entity_id
_entity_poly.type
_entity_poly.pdbx_seq_one_letter_code
_entity_poly.pdbx_strand_id
1 'polypeptide(L)'
;MQNKIDYHTTMTERSTYFIEKTSQVIRKLISAPGNAKERLLENEVEICLSISASIPEDLKPKREKIFSALRKKNEIIVGDTVVMSSYKNTVRSMKNKTAGKIILDIYDLYSEVWFRSQNS
;
A
#
# COMPACT_ATOMS: atom_id res chain seq x y z
N MET A 1 -39.35 11.54 0.38
CA MET A 1 -38.27 12.03 1.27
C MET A 1 -36.95 11.47 0.75
N GLN A 2 -36.15 12.30 0.10
CA GLN A 2 -34.86 11.88 -0.46
C GLN A 2 -33.86 11.75 0.69
N ASN A 3 -33.35 10.55 0.93
CA ASN A 3 -32.23 10.31 1.86
C ASN A 3 -31.01 11.08 1.34
N LYS A 4 -30.76 12.27 1.92
CA LYS A 4 -29.41 12.85 1.91
C LYS A 4 -28.60 12.04 2.89
N ILE A 5 -28.03 10.93 2.41
CA ILE A 5 -26.92 10.29 3.10
C ILE A 5 -25.81 11.34 3.09
N ASP A 6 -25.44 11.85 4.26
CA ASP A 6 -24.28 12.72 4.40
C ASP A 6 -23.03 11.93 3.98
N TYR A 7 -22.66 12.08 2.71
CA TYR A 7 -21.41 11.55 2.15
C TYR A 7 -20.18 12.12 2.87
N HIS A 8 -20.33 13.24 3.60
CA HIS A 8 -19.28 13.88 4.39
C HIS A 8 -18.83 13.05 5.60
N THR A 9 -19.76 12.55 6.42
CA THR A 9 -19.39 11.80 7.63
C THR A 9 -18.82 10.41 7.30
N THR A 10 -19.17 9.86 6.13
CA THR A 10 -18.77 8.49 5.76
C THR A 10 -17.38 8.38 5.12
N MET A 11 -16.81 9.44 4.54
CA MET A 11 -15.49 9.36 3.90
C MET A 11 -14.33 9.42 4.90
N THR A 12 -14.47 10.27 5.92
CA THR A 12 -13.46 10.49 6.96
C THR A 12 -13.30 9.24 7.82
N GLU A 13 -14.40 8.65 8.30
CA GLU A 13 -14.38 7.41 9.09
C GLU A 13 -13.86 6.20 8.30
N ARG A 14 -14.20 6.09 7.00
CA ARG A 14 -13.78 4.95 6.16
C ARG A 14 -12.27 4.94 5.88
N SER A 15 -11.61 6.09 5.94
CA SER A 15 -10.18 6.19 5.59
C SER A 15 -9.27 6.35 6.82
N THR A 16 -9.82 6.55 8.02
CA THR A 16 -9.04 6.70 9.27
C THR A 16 -8.07 5.52 9.47
N TYR A 17 -8.56 4.29 9.32
CA TYR A 17 -7.70 3.11 9.47
C TYR A 17 -6.55 3.09 8.45
N PHE A 18 -6.84 3.45 7.19
CA PHE A 18 -5.82 3.54 6.16
C PHE A 18 -4.77 4.59 6.54
N ILE A 19 -5.18 5.79 6.97
CA ILE A 19 -4.27 6.87 7.36
C ILE A 19 -3.39 6.44 8.54
N GLU A 20 -4.00 5.95 9.62
CA GLU A 20 -3.27 5.57 10.82
C GLU A 20 -2.25 4.47 10.55
N LYS A 21 -2.67 3.37 9.91
CA LYS A 21 -1.78 2.23 9.65
C LYS A 21 -0.73 2.55 8.60
N THR A 22 -1.11 3.25 7.53
CA THR A 22 -0.16 3.61 6.46
C THR A 22 0.86 4.63 6.95
N SER A 23 0.52 5.55 7.86
CA SER A 23 1.49 6.49 8.43
C SER A 23 2.66 5.78 9.13
N GLN A 24 2.38 4.68 9.84
CA GLN A 24 3.40 3.87 10.52
C GLN A 24 4.28 3.13 9.51
N VAL A 25 3.67 2.56 8.48
CA VAL A 25 4.37 1.88 7.38
C VAL A 25 5.27 2.85 6.63
N ILE A 26 4.78 4.03 6.28
CA ILE A 26 5.55 5.08 5.61
C ILE A 26 6.77 5.48 6.43
N ARG A 27 6.61 5.68 7.74
CA ARG A 27 7.75 6.01 8.62
C ARG A 27 8.83 4.93 8.57
N LYS A 28 8.45 3.65 8.60
CA LYS A 28 9.39 2.53 8.46
C LYS A 28 10.03 2.50 7.08
N LEU A 29 9.23 2.67 6.02
CA LEU A 29 9.73 2.66 4.65
C LEU A 29 10.67 3.83 4.32
N ILE A 30 10.53 4.99 4.96
CA ILE A 30 11.37 6.15 4.70
C ILE A 30 12.61 6.17 5.60
N SER A 31 12.44 5.87 6.89
CA SER A 31 13.46 6.14 7.91
C SER A 31 14.20 4.92 8.44
N ALA A 32 13.73 3.70 8.19
CA ALA A 32 14.44 2.50 8.64
C ALA A 32 15.81 2.38 7.93
N PRO A 33 16.80 1.75 8.58
CA PRO A 33 18.05 1.40 7.92
C PRO A 33 17.83 0.44 6.74
N GLY A 34 18.83 0.35 5.87
CA GLY A 34 18.78 -0.52 4.70
C GLY A 34 18.29 0.15 3.42
N ASN A 35 18.44 -0.57 2.32
CA ASN A 35 18.00 -0.14 1.00
C ASN A 35 16.47 -0.27 0.85
N ALA A 36 15.92 0.22 -0.26
CA ALA A 36 14.47 0.23 -0.45
C ALA A 36 13.87 -1.18 -0.53
N LYS A 37 14.62 -2.16 -1.07
CA LYS A 37 14.16 -3.56 -1.15
C LYS A 37 14.08 -4.18 0.23
N GLU A 38 15.12 -4.01 1.05
CA GLU A 38 15.17 -4.49 2.43
C GLU A 38 13.97 -3.97 3.22
N ARG A 39 13.72 -2.66 3.15
CA ARG A 39 12.57 -2.04 3.81
C ARG A 39 11.23 -2.57 3.32
N LEU A 40 11.06 -2.78 2.02
CA LEU A 40 9.84 -3.40 1.47
C LEU A 40 9.65 -4.85 1.93
N LEU A 41 10.73 -5.62 2.05
CA LEU A 41 10.69 -7.02 2.50
C LEU A 41 10.37 -7.13 4.01
N GLU A 42 11.03 -6.32 4.83
CA GLU A 42 10.84 -6.31 6.29
C GLU A 42 9.41 -5.89 6.69
N ASN A 43 8.75 -5.08 5.84
CA ASN A 43 7.43 -4.51 6.13
C ASN A 43 6.31 -5.14 5.29
N GLU A 44 6.52 -6.29 4.63
CA GLU A 44 5.54 -6.94 3.72
C GLU A 44 4.13 -7.04 4.32
N VAL A 45 4.02 -7.56 5.54
CA VAL A 45 2.74 -7.80 6.22
C VAL A 45 2.00 -6.48 6.47
N GLU A 46 2.71 -5.48 7.02
CA GLU A 46 2.11 -4.19 7.34
C GLU A 46 1.72 -3.41 6.08
N ILE A 47 2.52 -3.49 5.02
CA ILE A 47 2.22 -2.93 3.70
C ILE A 47 0.94 -3.58 3.15
N CYS A 48 0.85 -4.91 3.17
CA CYS A 48 -0.33 -5.61 2.66
C CYS A 48 -1.60 -5.26 3.44
N LEU A 49 -1.52 -5.19 4.78
CA LEU A 49 -2.66 -4.86 5.62
C LEU A 49 -3.10 -3.39 5.45
N SER A 50 -2.16 -2.46 5.48
CA SER A 50 -2.45 -1.03 5.37
C SER A 50 -3.01 -0.65 4.00
N ILE A 51 -2.38 -1.12 2.92
CA ILE A 51 -2.79 -0.78 1.55
C ILE A 51 -4.12 -1.44 1.17
N SER A 52 -4.48 -2.57 1.78
CA SER A 52 -5.78 -3.23 1.53
C SER A 52 -6.96 -2.52 2.20
N ALA A 53 -6.71 -1.53 3.06
CA ALA A 53 -7.77 -0.80 3.74
C ALA A 53 -8.63 0.01 2.76
N SER A 54 -9.80 0.44 3.27
CA SER A 54 -10.73 1.27 2.51
C SER A 54 -10.09 2.63 2.21
N ILE A 55 -10.22 3.06 0.95
CA ILE A 55 -9.77 4.35 0.42
C ILE A 55 -10.83 4.90 -0.55
N PRO A 56 -10.80 6.20 -0.89
CA PRO A 56 -11.67 6.77 -1.91
C PRO A 56 -11.64 5.99 -3.23
N GLU A 57 -12.81 5.82 -3.85
CA GLU A 57 -13.00 4.99 -5.04
C GLU A 57 -12.11 5.40 -6.22
N ASP A 58 -11.92 6.69 -6.42
CA ASP A 58 -11.09 7.25 -7.49
C ASP A 58 -9.58 7.01 -7.27
N LEU A 59 -9.17 6.64 -6.05
CA LEU A 59 -7.79 6.31 -5.71
C LEU A 59 -7.49 4.80 -5.78
N LYS A 60 -8.52 3.94 -5.90
CA LYS A 60 -8.32 2.49 -6.11
C LYS A 60 -7.39 2.18 -7.29
N PRO A 61 -7.46 2.85 -8.45
CA PRO A 61 -6.51 2.59 -9.55
C PRO A 61 -5.04 2.81 -9.17
N LYS A 62 -4.73 3.79 -8.30
CA LYS A 62 -3.36 4.00 -7.79
C LYS A 62 -2.93 2.82 -6.90
N ARG A 63 -3.82 2.38 -5.99
CA ARG A 63 -3.60 1.21 -5.15
C ARG A 63 -3.35 -0.07 -5.95
N GLU A 64 -4.16 -0.34 -6.97
CA GLU A 64 -4.00 -1.55 -7.80
C GLU A 64 -2.68 -1.55 -8.59
N LYS A 65 -2.19 -0.38 -9.01
CA LYS A 65 -0.84 -0.25 -9.61
C LYS A 65 0.25 -0.62 -8.61
N ILE A 66 0.14 -0.18 -7.36
CA ILE A 66 1.08 -0.53 -6.29
C ILE A 66 1.06 -2.04 -6.04
N PHE A 67 -0.12 -2.65 -5.88
CA PHE A 67 -0.22 -4.10 -5.71
C PHE A 67 0.36 -4.88 -6.88
N SER A 68 0.05 -4.46 -8.11
CA SER A 68 0.60 -5.09 -9.31
C SER A 68 2.12 -4.99 -9.38
N ALA A 69 2.70 -3.87 -8.94
CA ALA A 69 4.14 -3.68 -8.87
C ALA A 69 4.81 -4.52 -7.77
N LEU A 70 4.11 -4.73 -6.65
CA LEU A 70 4.59 -5.52 -5.52
C LEU A 70 4.41 -7.03 -5.72
N ARG A 71 3.46 -7.47 -6.56
CA ARG A 71 3.07 -8.89 -6.72
C ARG A 71 3.16 -9.38 -8.17
N LYS A 72 3.99 -8.74 -8.99
CA LYS A 72 4.12 -9.09 -10.42
C LYS A 72 4.48 -10.58 -10.54
N LYS A 73 3.49 -11.38 -10.97
CA LYS A 73 3.40 -12.85 -10.86
C LYS A 73 4.76 -13.56 -10.99
N ASN A 74 5.26 -14.07 -9.87
CA ASN A 74 6.41 -14.97 -9.77
C ASN A 74 6.25 -15.86 -8.52
N GLU A 75 5.12 -16.54 -8.39
CA GLU A 75 4.97 -17.59 -7.38
C GLU A 75 5.88 -18.75 -7.77
N ILE A 76 6.75 -19.17 -6.85
CA ILE A 76 7.53 -20.39 -7.04
C ILE A 76 6.71 -21.51 -6.42
N ILE A 77 6.17 -22.37 -7.28
CA ILE A 77 5.43 -23.55 -6.89
C ILE A 77 6.36 -24.75 -7.03
N VAL A 78 6.49 -25.55 -5.97
CA VAL A 78 7.21 -26.83 -5.99
C VAL A 78 6.19 -27.92 -5.67
N GLY A 79 5.89 -28.77 -6.66
CA GLY A 79 4.74 -29.66 -6.59
C GLY A 79 3.44 -28.87 -6.54
N ASP A 80 2.62 -29.10 -5.52
CA ASP A 80 1.38 -28.35 -5.24
C ASP A 80 1.55 -27.27 -4.15
N THR A 81 2.77 -27.01 -3.69
CA THR A 81 3.05 -26.07 -2.60
C THR A 81 3.66 -24.78 -3.11
N VAL A 82 3.09 -23.62 -2.73
CA VAL A 82 3.71 -22.31 -2.93
C VAL A 82 4.86 -22.17 -1.93
N VAL A 83 6.10 -22.28 -2.41
CA VAL A 83 7.33 -22.23 -1.57
C VAL A 83 7.75 -20.80 -1.25
N MET A 84 7.39 -19.85 -2.12
CA MET A 84 7.64 -18.42 -1.90
C MET A 84 6.51 -17.55 -2.45
N SER A 85 6.10 -16.54 -1.67
CA SER A 85 5.06 -15.58 -2.06
C SER A 85 5.53 -14.71 -3.23
N SER A 86 4.59 -14.35 -4.11
CA SER A 86 4.82 -13.43 -5.24
C SER A 86 5.46 -12.11 -4.80
N TYR A 87 5.11 -11.62 -3.60
CA TYR A 87 5.67 -10.38 -3.05
C TYR A 87 7.19 -10.47 -2.84
N LYS A 88 7.66 -11.43 -2.04
CA LYS A 88 9.09 -11.55 -1.72
C LYS A 88 9.93 -11.76 -2.97
N ASN A 89 9.45 -12.56 -3.91
CA ASN A 89 10.13 -12.78 -5.19
C ASN A 89 10.18 -11.51 -6.05
N THR A 90 9.07 -10.79 -6.14
CA THR A 90 9.02 -9.54 -6.90
C THR A 90 9.99 -8.51 -6.30
N VAL A 91 10.01 -8.36 -4.97
CA VAL A 91 10.92 -7.41 -4.30
C VAL A 91 12.38 -7.84 -4.38
N ARG A 92 12.70 -9.14 -4.29
CA ARG A 92 14.09 -9.63 -4.44
C ARG A 92 14.63 -9.43 -5.85
N SER A 93 13.79 -9.61 -6.87
CA SER A 93 14.18 -9.52 -8.29
C SER A 93 14.19 -8.10 -8.85
N MET A 94 13.50 -7.14 -8.23
CA MET A 94 13.48 -5.76 -8.71
C MET A 94 14.80 -5.00 -8.44
N LYS A 95 15.07 -3.97 -9.25
CA LYS A 95 16.16 -3.02 -8.99
C LYS A 95 15.81 -2.14 -7.79
N ASN A 96 16.82 -1.73 -7.01
CA ASN A 96 16.59 -0.86 -5.85
C ASN A 96 15.91 0.48 -6.21
N LYS A 97 16.20 1.04 -7.40
CA LYS A 97 15.50 2.22 -7.92
C LYS A 97 14.00 1.99 -8.11
N THR A 98 13.61 0.81 -8.58
CA THR A 98 12.20 0.43 -8.74
C THR A 98 11.53 0.28 -7.37
N ALA A 99 12.19 -0.36 -6.41
CA ALA A 99 11.72 -0.43 -5.03
C ALA A 99 11.49 0.97 -4.43
N GLY A 100 12.45 1.89 -4.62
CA GLY A 100 12.33 3.28 -4.18
C GLY A 100 11.13 3.99 -4.81
N LYS A 101 10.87 3.77 -6.11
CA LYS A 101 9.67 4.31 -6.77
C LYS A 101 8.38 3.77 -6.15
N ILE A 102 8.31 2.49 -5.82
CA ILE A 102 7.12 1.91 -5.18
C ILE A 102 6.89 2.52 -3.79
N ILE A 103 7.95 2.75 -3.01
CA ILE A 103 7.84 3.45 -1.71
C ILE A 103 7.24 4.85 -1.90
N LEU A 104 7.70 5.59 -2.92
CA LEU A 104 7.13 6.89 -3.27
C LEU A 104 5.67 6.79 -3.69
N ASP A 105 5.31 5.80 -4.52
CA ASP A 105 3.91 5.59 -4.94
C ASP A 105 3.00 5.31 -3.71
N ILE A 106 3.47 4.57 -2.70
CA ILE A 106 2.76 4.35 -1.44
C ILE A 106 2.61 5.66 -0.65
N TYR A 107 3.69 6.46 -0.58
CA TYR A 107 3.68 7.77 0.08
C TYR A 107 2.71 8.75 -0.58
N ASP A 108 2.68 8.79 -1.91
CA ASP A 108 1.80 9.67 -2.68
C ASP A 108 0.33 9.27 -2.48
N LEU A 109 0.03 7.96 -2.45
CA LEU A 109 -1.30 7.48 -2.11
C LEU A 109 -1.71 7.88 -0.69
N TYR A 110 -0.82 7.70 0.29
CA TYR A 110 -1.05 8.14 1.67
C TYR A 110 -1.34 9.63 1.77
N SER A 111 -0.49 10.45 1.15
CA SER A 111 -0.56 11.91 1.22
C SER A 111 -1.85 12.44 0.60
N GLU A 112 -2.28 11.85 -0.52
CA GLU A 112 -3.54 12.21 -1.17
C GLU A 112 -4.75 11.89 -0.28
N VAL A 113 -4.79 10.68 0.32
CA VAL A 113 -5.90 10.29 1.21
C VAL A 113 -5.93 11.17 2.46
N TRP A 114 -4.76 11.43 3.07
CA TRP A 114 -4.64 12.29 4.23
C TRP A 114 -5.06 13.73 3.92
N PHE A 115 -4.58 14.31 2.81
CA PHE A 115 -4.95 15.66 2.41
C PHE A 115 -6.47 15.80 2.25
N ARG A 116 -7.11 14.83 1.60
CA ARG A 116 -8.57 14.82 1.44
C ARG A 116 -9.28 14.71 2.78
N SER A 117 -8.79 13.91 3.72
CA SER A 117 -9.40 13.80 5.04
C SER A 117 -9.35 15.08 5.87
N GLN A 118 -8.40 15.98 5.60
CA GLN A 118 -8.30 17.29 6.27
C GLN A 118 -9.14 18.38 5.60
N ASN A 119 -9.50 18.19 4.33
CA ASN A 119 -10.27 19.16 3.52
C ASN A 119 -11.69 18.67 3.17
N SER A 120 -12.13 17.57 3.80
CA SER A 120 -13.50 17.05 3.73
C SER A 120 -14.33 17.50 4.92
#